data_AF-A0A812IPJ1-F1
#
_entry.id   AF-A0A812IPJ1-F1
#
_cell.length_a   1.000
_cell.length_b   1.000
_cell.length_c   1.000
_cell.angle_alpha   90.00
_cell.angle_beta   90.00
_cell.angle_gamma   90.00
#
_symmetry.space_group_name_H-M   'P 1'
#
loop_
_entity.id
_entity.type
_entity.pdbx_description
1 polymer ?
#
loop_
_entity_poly.entity_id
_entity_poly.type
_entity_poly.pdbx_seq_one_letter_code
_entity_poly.pdbx_strand_id
1 'polypeptide(L)'
;VKCENVVVPTVDELEVWVSMLKTWHTAPLVSQDFDVPKDRPVMPEQAFLLQMSMTMALLPYCRYDFFGGLYQGFTPEGADKPNLIEAQFMGDEHEPGQKDTEAHMVAYVVSLKDGGFGLILGYKGTSAGGSVACYVPFPGCSILFGQDTNDWYKNWDAAAARLFVGNDQIQVHRGFLEYKRSLDKRMARSPIPQEMKAILESWGVKKHYENFWQLVTSSDWKWCVCVGHSLGGGMASIAAATLSTRTQSDDKGHVYEVVVGAPNAGNKAFADMMS
;
A
#
# COMPACT_ATOMS: atom_id res chain seq x y z
N VAL A 1 9.27 7.75 -22.83
CA VAL A 1 9.91 6.43 -22.68
C VAL A 1 8.83 5.39 -22.86
N LYS A 2 8.87 4.58 -23.92
CA LYS A 2 7.95 3.44 -24.02
C LYS A 2 8.48 2.36 -23.08
N CYS A 3 7.73 2.02 -22.04
CA CYS A 3 7.94 0.78 -21.29
C CYS A 3 7.47 -0.39 -22.17
N GLU A 4 8.21 -0.68 -23.22
CA GLU A 4 8.13 -1.96 -23.93
C GLU A 4 8.93 -2.98 -23.09
N ASN A 5 8.34 -4.13 -22.79
CA ASN A 5 8.84 -5.20 -21.91
C ASN A 5 8.71 -4.99 -20.39
N VAL A 6 7.60 -4.42 -19.91
CA VAL A 6 7.12 -4.85 -18.56
C VAL A 6 6.48 -6.22 -18.74
N VAL A 7 7.31 -7.26 -18.72
CA VAL A 7 6.83 -8.61 -18.44
C VAL A 7 6.40 -8.57 -16.99
N VAL A 8 5.10 -8.43 -16.74
CA VAL A 8 4.54 -8.97 -15.49
C VAL A 8 4.92 -10.44 -15.52
N PRO A 9 5.67 -10.97 -14.54
CA PRO A 9 6.16 -12.34 -14.60
C PRO A 9 5.01 -13.27 -14.99
N THR A 10 5.20 -14.04 -16.05
CA THR A 10 4.23 -15.07 -16.42
C THR A 10 4.14 -16.04 -15.25
N VAL A 11 2.94 -16.58 -15.09
CA VAL A 11 2.54 -17.47 -13.98
C VAL A 11 3.47 -18.67 -13.78
N ASP A 12 4.35 -19.00 -14.74
CA ASP A 12 5.26 -20.15 -14.67
C ASP A 12 6.39 -19.99 -13.62
N GLU A 13 6.93 -18.78 -13.43
CA GLU A 13 7.88 -18.54 -12.32
C GLU A 13 7.17 -18.61 -10.95
N LEU A 14 5.86 -18.37 -10.96
CA LEU A 14 4.98 -18.57 -9.80
C LEU A 14 4.60 -20.03 -9.61
N GLU A 15 4.54 -20.84 -10.66
CA GLU A 15 4.45 -22.30 -10.51
C GLU A 15 5.72 -22.86 -9.86
N VAL A 16 6.89 -22.28 -10.16
CA VAL A 16 8.15 -22.62 -9.46
C VAL A 16 8.09 -22.19 -7.99
N TRP A 17 7.58 -21.00 -7.67
CA TRP A 17 7.43 -20.56 -6.26
C TRP A 17 6.32 -21.29 -5.51
N VAL A 18 5.18 -21.58 -6.15
CA VAL A 18 4.10 -22.43 -5.61
C VAL A 18 4.60 -23.85 -5.41
N SER A 19 5.40 -24.38 -6.35
CA SER A 19 6.11 -25.64 -6.19
C SER A 19 7.14 -25.57 -5.05
N MET A 20 7.90 -24.48 -4.94
CA MET A 20 8.86 -24.26 -3.85
C MET A 20 8.18 -24.14 -2.48
N LEU A 21 7.06 -23.41 -2.36
CA LEU A 21 6.25 -23.29 -1.15
C LEU A 21 5.57 -24.63 -0.81
N LYS A 22 5.09 -25.38 -1.82
CA LYS A 22 4.64 -26.77 -1.66
C LYS A 22 5.77 -27.69 -1.18
N THR A 23 7.01 -27.49 -1.64
CA THR A 23 8.20 -28.26 -1.21
C THR A 23 8.86 -27.73 0.06
N TRP A 24 8.56 -26.51 0.51
CA TRP A 24 8.95 -26.00 1.83
C TRP A 24 8.28 -26.79 2.96
N HIS A 25 7.16 -27.46 2.67
CA HIS A 25 6.57 -28.47 3.55
C HIS A 25 7.35 -29.80 3.58
N THR A 26 8.32 -30.01 2.68
CA THR A 26 9.10 -31.27 2.55
C THR A 26 10.59 -31.11 2.81
N ALA A 27 11.12 -29.88 2.79
CA ALA A 27 12.52 -29.62 3.16
C ALA A 27 12.61 -29.35 4.67
N PRO A 28 13.47 -30.05 5.43
CA PRO A 28 13.67 -29.81 6.86
C PRO A 28 14.50 -28.52 7.05
N LEU A 29 13.89 -27.37 6.80
CA LEU A 29 14.39 -26.08 7.22
C LEU A 29 13.65 -25.70 8.50
N VAL A 30 14.15 -26.25 9.61
CA VAL A 30 14.39 -25.63 10.92
C VAL A 30 14.61 -26.81 11.88
N SER A 31 15.86 -27.24 11.99
CA SER A 31 16.34 -27.78 13.26
C SER A 31 16.21 -26.65 14.29
N GLN A 32 15.53 -26.93 15.40
CA GLN A 32 15.31 -26.12 16.61
C GLN A 32 13.89 -25.52 16.76
N ASP A 33 13.05 -26.29 17.47
CA ASP A 33 12.12 -25.85 18.52
C ASP A 33 10.98 -24.86 18.20
N PHE A 34 10.53 -24.72 16.95
CA PHE A 34 9.24 -24.09 16.67
C PHE A 34 8.16 -25.14 16.37
N ASP A 35 7.20 -25.26 17.29
CA ASP A 35 6.03 -26.14 17.20
C ASP A 35 5.02 -25.54 16.19
N VAL A 36 5.39 -25.53 14.91
CA VAL A 36 4.48 -25.13 13.83
C VAL A 36 3.47 -26.25 13.63
N PRO A 37 2.16 -26.03 13.83
CA PRO A 37 1.17 -27.09 13.69
C PRO A 37 1.24 -27.72 12.30
N LYS A 38 1.51 -29.02 12.23
CA LYS A 38 1.59 -29.81 10.98
C LYS A 38 0.26 -29.87 10.21
N ASP A 39 -0.79 -29.26 10.76
CA ASP A 39 -2.19 -29.54 10.42
C ASP A 39 -2.87 -28.37 9.71
N ARG A 40 -2.15 -27.29 9.37
CA ARG A 40 -2.71 -26.10 8.69
C ARG A 40 -1.97 -25.84 7.38
N PRO A 41 -2.20 -26.64 6.32
CA PRO A 41 -1.66 -26.33 5.01
C PRO A 41 -2.18 -24.97 4.55
N VAL A 42 -1.29 -24.14 4.00
CA VAL A 42 -1.69 -22.90 3.32
C VAL A 42 -2.48 -23.32 2.08
N MET A 43 -3.77 -23.00 2.07
CA MET A 43 -4.66 -23.35 0.96
C MET A 43 -4.25 -22.58 -0.32
N PRO A 44 -4.50 -23.09 -1.53
CA PRO A 44 -4.16 -22.41 -2.78
C PRO A 44 -4.62 -20.95 -2.85
N GLU A 45 -5.81 -20.66 -2.29
CA GLU A 45 -6.39 -19.33 -2.20
C GLU A 45 -5.59 -18.41 -1.27
N GLN A 46 -5.10 -18.94 -0.15
CA GLN A 46 -4.24 -18.21 0.79
C GLN A 46 -2.86 -17.94 0.19
N ALA A 47 -2.31 -18.90 -0.57
CA ALA A 47 -1.06 -18.72 -1.29
C ALA A 47 -1.18 -17.65 -2.37
N PHE A 48 -2.28 -17.66 -3.15
CA PHE A 48 -2.57 -16.63 -4.13
C PHE A 48 -2.70 -15.24 -3.49
N LEU A 49 -3.41 -15.13 -2.36
CA LEU A 49 -3.55 -13.87 -1.63
C LEU A 49 -2.20 -13.37 -1.11
N LEU A 50 -1.40 -14.24 -0.50
CA LEU A 50 -0.06 -13.87 0.00
C LEU A 50 0.84 -13.40 -1.14
N GLN A 51 0.82 -14.12 -2.26
CA GLN A 51 1.60 -13.80 -3.44
C GLN A 51 1.16 -12.46 -4.06
N MET A 52 -0.13 -12.27 -4.32
CA MET A 52 -0.67 -11.01 -4.82
C MET A 52 -0.33 -9.86 -3.89
N SER A 53 -0.38 -10.09 -2.58
CA SER A 53 -0.04 -9.08 -1.59
C SER A 53 1.45 -8.74 -1.59
N MET A 54 2.34 -9.73 -1.67
CA MET A 54 3.78 -9.51 -1.82
C MET A 54 4.10 -8.78 -3.12
N THR A 55 3.55 -9.24 -4.24
CA THR A 55 3.73 -8.62 -5.56
C THR A 55 3.26 -7.16 -5.54
N MET A 56 2.05 -6.90 -5.03
CA MET A 56 1.51 -5.54 -4.98
C MET A 56 2.19 -4.64 -3.93
N ALA A 57 2.70 -5.20 -2.83
CA ALA A 57 3.48 -4.45 -1.84
C ALA A 57 4.88 -4.06 -2.37
N LEU A 58 5.44 -4.88 -3.26
CA LEU A 58 6.77 -4.65 -3.84
C LEU A 58 6.74 -3.90 -5.17
N LEU A 59 5.64 -3.95 -5.93
CA LEU A 59 5.51 -3.22 -7.20
C LEU A 59 5.84 -1.73 -7.09
N PRO A 60 5.42 -1.00 -6.04
CA PRO A 60 5.78 0.40 -5.85
C PRO A 60 7.29 0.67 -5.85
N TYR A 61 8.12 -0.30 -5.48
CA TYR A 61 9.59 -0.16 -5.50
C TYR A 61 10.17 -0.21 -6.92
N CYS A 62 9.52 -0.93 -7.84
CA CYS A 62 9.91 -1.02 -9.25
C CYS A 62 9.31 0.09 -10.12
N ARG A 63 8.45 0.92 -9.54
CA ARG A 63 7.83 2.07 -10.20
C ARG A 63 8.55 3.32 -9.75
N TYR A 64 9.15 4.02 -10.70
CA TYR A 64 9.76 5.32 -10.46
C TYR A 64 9.58 6.13 -11.74
N ASP A 65 8.60 7.02 -11.76
CA ASP A 65 8.50 8.01 -12.82
C ASP A 65 8.88 9.39 -12.25
N PHE A 66 9.88 10.01 -12.88
CA PHE A 66 10.43 11.32 -12.47
C PHE A 66 9.42 12.46 -12.66
N PHE A 67 8.37 12.24 -13.44
CA PHE A 67 7.37 13.25 -13.77
C PHE A 67 6.12 12.99 -12.93
N GLY A 68 6.11 13.52 -11.71
CA GLY A 68 5.11 13.23 -10.69
C GLY A 68 3.66 13.20 -11.19
N GLY A 69 2.97 12.09 -10.95
CA GLY A 69 1.56 11.89 -11.28
C GLY A 69 1.33 11.30 -12.68
N LEU A 70 1.77 10.06 -12.91
CA LEU A 70 1.41 9.32 -14.12
C LEU A 70 0.11 8.53 -13.87
N TYR A 71 -0.89 8.75 -14.72
CA TYR A 71 -2.02 7.83 -14.88
C TYR A 71 -1.76 6.96 -16.10
N GLN A 72 -1.77 5.65 -15.94
CA GLN A 72 -1.57 4.70 -17.03
C GLN A 72 -2.69 3.67 -17.05
N GLY A 73 -3.44 3.61 -18.16
CA GLY A 73 -4.41 2.55 -18.40
C GLY A 73 -3.75 1.30 -18.99
N PHE A 74 -4.17 0.13 -18.53
CA PHE A 74 -3.75 -1.16 -19.07
C PHE A 74 -4.96 -1.89 -19.62
N THR A 75 -4.82 -2.37 -20.85
CA THR A 75 -5.83 -3.12 -21.60
C THR A 75 -5.24 -4.51 -21.89
N PRO A 76 -5.82 -5.60 -21.36
CA PRO A 76 -5.40 -6.94 -21.71
C PRO A 76 -5.53 -7.20 -23.20
N GLU A 77 -4.75 -8.13 -23.72
CA GLU A 77 -4.88 -8.56 -25.12
C GLU A 77 -6.32 -9.03 -25.39
N GLY A 78 -6.91 -8.53 -26.48
CA GLY A 78 -8.29 -8.83 -26.87
C GLY A 78 -9.38 -8.09 -26.10
N ALA A 79 -9.04 -7.21 -25.16
CA ALA A 79 -10.02 -6.33 -24.51
C ALA A 79 -10.19 -5.00 -25.28
N ASP A 80 -11.42 -4.53 -25.39
CA ASP A 80 -11.73 -3.25 -26.08
C ASP A 80 -11.44 -2.01 -25.22
N LYS A 81 -11.24 -2.20 -23.91
CA LYS A 81 -11.12 -1.10 -22.93
C LYS A 81 -10.11 -1.44 -21.83
N PRO A 82 -9.48 -0.42 -21.23
CA PRO A 82 -8.66 -0.63 -20.04
C PRO A 82 -9.47 -1.28 -18.92
N ASN A 83 -8.87 -2.25 -18.23
CA ASN A 83 -9.45 -2.89 -17.04
C ASN A 83 -8.67 -2.56 -15.76
N LEU A 84 -7.56 -1.84 -15.90
CA LEU A 84 -6.68 -1.45 -14.81
C LEU A 84 -6.15 -0.04 -15.10
N ILE A 85 -6.14 0.82 -14.09
CA ILE A 85 -5.47 2.12 -14.13
C ILE A 85 -4.43 2.13 -13.01
N GLU A 86 -3.17 2.40 -13.35
CA GLU A 86 -2.12 2.72 -12.39
C GLU A 86 -2.03 4.24 -12.22
N ALA A 87 -1.93 4.71 -10.98
CA ALA A 87 -1.71 6.10 -10.63
C ALA A 87 -0.57 6.19 -9.61
N GLN A 88 0.49 6.96 -9.90
CA GLN A 88 1.65 7.09 -9.01
C GLN A 88 1.67 8.46 -8.30
N PHE A 89 1.93 8.46 -6.99
CA PHE A 89 2.00 9.68 -6.20
C PHE A 89 3.28 9.70 -5.37
N MET A 90 4.02 10.80 -5.46
CA MET A 90 5.16 11.11 -4.58
C MET A 90 4.74 12.21 -3.60
N GLY A 91 5.36 12.23 -2.42
CA GLY A 91 5.13 13.20 -1.37
C GLY A 91 5.30 14.65 -1.83
N ASP A 92 4.77 15.57 -1.03
CA ASP A 92 4.74 17.00 -1.34
C ASP A 92 6.10 17.69 -1.27
N GLU A 93 7.08 17.09 -0.60
CA GLU A 93 8.41 17.67 -0.38
C GLU A 93 9.37 17.40 -1.56
N HIS A 94 8.86 16.76 -2.63
CA HIS A 94 9.66 16.25 -3.74
C HIS A 94 10.28 17.38 -4.54
N GLU A 95 11.50 17.73 -4.16
CA GLU A 95 12.35 18.58 -4.97
C GLU A 95 12.69 17.84 -6.27
N PRO A 96 12.45 18.46 -7.44
CA PRO A 96 12.80 17.86 -8.72
C PRO A 96 14.27 17.41 -8.75
N GLY A 97 14.49 16.09 -8.88
CA GLY A 97 15.82 15.48 -8.97
C GLY A 97 16.34 14.83 -7.68
N GLN A 98 15.67 14.99 -6.54
CA GLN A 98 15.97 14.19 -5.36
C GLN A 98 15.42 12.78 -5.54
N LYS A 99 16.27 11.75 -5.42
CA LYS A 99 15.84 10.36 -5.50
C LYS A 99 15.56 9.82 -4.10
N ASP A 100 14.44 9.10 -3.98
CA ASP A 100 14.21 8.10 -2.93
C ASP A 100 14.13 8.55 -1.46
N THR A 101 14.06 9.85 -1.16
CA THR A 101 13.95 10.38 0.22
C THR A 101 12.52 10.45 0.74
N GLU A 102 11.52 10.25 -0.12
CA GLU A 102 10.15 10.65 0.18
C GLU A 102 9.10 9.55 0.07
N ALA A 103 7.92 9.86 0.61
CA ALA A 103 6.75 9.03 0.50
C ALA A 103 6.43 8.76 -0.96
N HIS A 104 6.23 7.51 -1.32
CA HIS A 104 5.78 7.11 -2.64
C HIS A 104 4.66 6.09 -2.50
N MET A 105 3.63 6.22 -3.34
CA MET A 105 2.60 5.20 -3.47
C MET A 105 2.23 4.99 -4.92
N VAL A 106 1.80 3.77 -5.21
CA VAL A 106 1.17 3.40 -6.47
C VAL A 106 -0.23 2.90 -6.16
N ALA A 107 -1.22 3.51 -6.78
CA ALA A 107 -2.60 3.12 -6.68
C ALA A 107 -3.02 2.39 -7.96
N TYR A 108 -3.74 1.28 -7.80
CA TYR A 108 -4.36 0.54 -8.89
C TYR A 108 -5.87 0.63 -8.76
N VAL A 109 -6.52 1.10 -9.82
CA VAL A 109 -7.98 1.10 -9.95
C VAL A 109 -8.36 -0.04 -10.89
N VAL A 110 -9.10 -1.01 -10.38
CA VAL A 110 -9.38 -2.28 -11.07
C VAL A 110 -10.86 -2.35 -11.46
N SER A 111 -11.14 -2.61 -12.74
CA SER A 111 -12.50 -2.84 -13.23
C SER A 111 -13.06 -4.17 -12.71
N LEU A 112 -14.34 -4.21 -12.36
CA LEU A 112 -15.01 -5.43 -11.87
C LEU A 112 -16.01 -5.94 -12.90
N LYS A 113 -16.14 -7.27 -13.00
CA LYS A 113 -17.02 -7.93 -13.98
C LYS A 113 -18.48 -7.50 -13.86
N ASP A 114 -18.96 -7.30 -12.62
CA ASP A 114 -20.35 -6.91 -12.33
C ASP A 114 -20.53 -5.38 -12.28
N GLY A 115 -19.54 -4.63 -12.76
CA GLY A 115 -19.50 -3.17 -12.73
C GLY A 115 -18.92 -2.59 -11.43
N GLY A 116 -18.56 -1.31 -11.50
CA GLY A 116 -17.82 -0.60 -10.47
C GLY A 116 -16.32 -0.90 -10.53
N PHE A 117 -15.64 -0.66 -9.41
CA PHE A 117 -14.20 -0.79 -9.33
C PHE A 117 -13.73 -1.22 -7.93
N GLY A 118 -12.55 -1.83 -7.89
CA GLY A 118 -11.75 -2.03 -6.68
C GLY A 118 -10.53 -1.14 -6.65
N LEU A 119 -9.91 -0.99 -5.48
CA LEU A 119 -8.69 -0.23 -5.29
C LEU A 119 -7.59 -1.08 -4.65
N ILE A 120 -6.36 -0.89 -5.09
CA ILE A 120 -5.15 -1.34 -4.37
C ILE A 120 -4.27 -0.11 -4.15
N LEU A 121 -3.91 0.17 -2.91
CA LEU A 121 -3.05 1.29 -2.52
C LEU A 121 -1.73 0.74 -2.02
N GLY A 122 -0.71 0.74 -2.88
CA GLY A 122 0.63 0.25 -2.59
C GLY A 122 1.54 1.34 -2.07
N TYR A 123 1.86 1.30 -0.78
CA TYR A 123 2.73 2.26 -0.12
C TYR A 123 4.18 1.78 -0.12
N LYS A 124 5.08 2.62 -0.62
CA LYS A 124 6.53 2.39 -0.66
C LYS A 124 7.20 3.17 0.47
N GLY A 125 8.09 2.52 1.19
CA GLY A 125 9.02 3.22 2.07
C GLY A 125 10.09 4.02 1.30
N THR A 126 10.96 4.73 2.02
CA THR A 126 12.09 5.43 1.39
C THR A 126 13.14 4.41 0.95
N SER A 127 13.83 4.67 -0.17
CA SER A 127 14.92 3.82 -0.71
C SER A 127 16.29 4.49 -0.68
N ALA A 128 16.40 5.70 -0.12
CA ALA A 128 17.66 6.44 -0.11
C ALA A 128 18.75 5.64 0.64
N GLY A 129 19.74 5.15 -0.11
CA GLY A 129 20.81 4.24 0.33
C GLY A 129 21.86 4.84 1.27
N GLY A 130 21.47 5.78 2.13
CA GLY A 130 22.33 6.43 3.12
C GLY A 130 21.98 6.02 4.54
N SER A 131 22.02 4.72 4.83
CA SER A 131 21.47 4.13 6.06
C SER A 131 19.96 4.37 6.18
N VAL A 132 19.26 3.42 6.77
CA VAL A 132 17.82 3.48 6.99
C VAL A 132 17.52 4.47 8.15
N ALA A 133 18.33 5.52 8.32
CA ALA A 133 17.99 6.71 9.07
C ALA A 133 17.14 7.59 8.16
N CYS A 134 15.81 7.50 8.28
CA CYS A 134 14.98 8.58 7.77
C CYS A 134 15.29 9.80 8.65
N TYR A 135 16.28 10.59 8.23
CA TYR A 135 16.51 11.94 8.72
C TYR A 135 15.35 12.78 8.20
N VAL A 136 14.20 12.65 8.84
CA VAL A 136 13.24 13.74 8.81
C VAL A 136 13.85 14.80 9.73
N PRO A 137 14.18 16.02 9.26
CA PRO A 137 14.79 17.05 10.08
C PRO A 137 13.76 17.69 11.03
N PHE A 138 12.87 16.87 11.60
CA PHE A 138 12.05 17.27 12.74
C PHE A 138 12.83 16.99 14.02
N PRO A 139 13.04 18.00 14.89
CA PRO A 139 13.63 17.78 16.20
C PRO A 139 12.83 16.70 16.94
N GLY A 140 13.45 15.54 17.18
CA GLY A 140 12.86 14.42 17.94
C GLY A 140 12.18 13.30 17.13
N CYS A 141 12.25 13.30 15.78
CA CYS A 141 11.61 12.26 14.97
C CYS A 141 12.55 11.67 13.90
N SER A 142 13.72 11.19 14.31
CA SER A 142 14.56 10.35 13.45
C SER A 142 14.06 8.90 13.51
N ILE A 143 13.57 8.37 12.38
CA ILE A 143 13.39 6.92 12.24
C ILE A 143 14.77 6.35 11.95
N LEU A 144 15.59 6.23 12.99
CA LEU A 144 16.87 5.55 12.91
C LEU A 144 16.60 4.05 12.92
N PHE A 145 16.53 3.42 11.75
CA PHE A 145 16.73 1.97 11.64
C PHE A 145 18.24 1.62 11.74
N GLY A 146 19.05 2.51 12.32
CA GLY A 146 20.46 2.32 12.62
C GLY A 146 20.67 1.80 14.03
N GLN A 147 21.04 0.53 14.13
CA GLN A 147 21.63 -0.18 15.28
C GLN A 147 20.75 -0.70 16.43
N ASP A 148 19.59 -0.13 16.74
CA ASP A 148 18.70 -0.74 17.73
C ASP A 148 17.23 -0.60 17.32
N THR A 149 16.65 -1.68 16.78
CA THR A 149 15.20 -1.78 16.56
C THR A 149 14.41 -1.71 17.86
N ASN A 150 15.04 -1.54 19.03
CA ASN A 150 14.34 -1.21 20.27
C ASN A 150 14.25 0.31 20.55
N ASP A 151 15.03 1.15 19.87
CA ASP A 151 15.03 2.60 20.15
C ASP A 151 13.75 3.32 19.70
N TRP A 152 13.04 2.79 18.69
CA TRP A 152 11.75 3.35 18.30
C TRP A 152 10.65 3.06 19.33
N TYR A 153 10.68 1.89 19.98
CA TYR A 153 9.78 1.59 21.11
C TYR A 153 10.07 2.47 22.33
N LYS A 154 11.36 2.70 22.64
CA LYS A 154 11.77 3.52 23.77
C LYS A 154 11.38 5.00 23.62
N ASN A 155 11.20 5.48 22.40
CA ASN A 155 10.85 6.87 22.09
C ASN A 155 9.41 7.06 21.58
N TRP A 156 8.53 6.08 21.80
CA TRP A 156 7.15 6.12 21.31
C TRP A 156 6.42 7.41 21.72
N ASP A 157 6.56 7.87 22.96
CA ASP A 157 5.85 9.07 23.45
C ASP A 157 6.24 10.35 22.69
N ALA A 158 7.50 10.46 22.23
CA ALA A 158 7.97 11.58 21.41
C ALA A 158 7.58 11.42 19.92
N ALA A 159 7.44 10.18 19.47
CA ALA A 159 7.12 9.82 18.09
C ALA A 159 5.63 9.53 17.87
N ALA A 160 4.76 9.62 18.87
CA ALA A 160 3.33 9.33 18.74
C ALA A 160 2.55 10.54 18.22
N ALA A 161 1.61 10.30 17.33
CA ALA A 161 0.67 11.29 16.83
C ALA A 161 -0.75 10.73 16.84
N ARG A 162 -1.73 11.60 17.10
CA ARG A 162 -3.16 11.24 17.07
C ARG A 162 -3.56 10.92 15.62
N LEU A 163 -4.16 9.76 15.41
CA LEU A 163 -4.67 9.37 14.09
C LEU A 163 -5.89 10.19 13.71
N PHE A 164 -6.85 10.31 14.64
CA PHE A 164 -8.11 11.02 14.43
C PHE A 164 -8.20 12.28 15.31
N VAL A 165 -8.76 13.35 14.75
CA VAL A 165 -9.01 14.59 15.49
C VAL A 165 -10.04 14.31 16.60
N GLY A 166 -9.71 14.67 17.84
CA GLY A 166 -10.59 14.47 18.99
C GLY A 166 -10.55 13.07 19.61
N ASN A 167 -9.74 12.14 19.10
CA ASN A 167 -9.50 10.84 19.73
C ASN A 167 -8.03 10.71 20.13
N ASP A 168 -7.76 10.95 21.41
CA ASP A 168 -6.41 10.94 21.97
C ASP A 168 -5.92 9.52 22.30
N GLN A 169 -6.85 8.55 22.30
CA GLN A 169 -6.55 7.15 22.62
C GLN A 169 -5.87 6.44 21.45
N ILE A 170 -6.26 6.76 20.20
CA ILE A 170 -5.74 6.09 19.00
C ILE A 170 -4.55 6.88 18.46
N GLN A 171 -3.36 6.38 18.77
CA GLN A 171 -2.09 7.00 18.39
C GLN A 171 -1.31 6.10 17.45
N VAL A 172 -0.64 6.71 16.49
CA VAL A 172 0.20 6.08 15.49
C VAL A 172 1.57 6.73 15.45
N HIS A 173 2.55 6.06 14.87
CA HIS A 173 3.87 6.63 14.68
C HIS A 173 3.77 7.85 13.75
N ARG A 174 4.25 8.99 14.25
CA ARG A 174 4.20 10.32 13.63
C ARG A 174 4.82 10.33 12.24
N GLY A 175 6.01 9.73 12.09
CA GLY A 175 6.67 9.60 10.79
C GLY A 175 5.79 8.90 9.74
N PHE A 176 5.24 7.71 10.02
CA PHE A 176 4.36 7.02 9.08
C PHE A 176 3.12 7.86 8.74
N LEU A 177 2.53 8.53 9.74
CA LEU A 177 1.38 9.40 9.54
C LEU A 177 1.70 10.62 8.68
N GLU A 178 2.87 11.25 8.86
CA GLU A 178 3.31 12.40 8.10
C GLU A 178 3.60 12.04 6.63
N TYR A 179 4.30 10.92 6.39
CA TYR A 179 4.52 10.39 5.04
C TYR A 179 3.19 10.06 4.35
N LYS A 180 2.26 9.40 5.04
CA LYS A 180 0.92 9.11 4.52
C LYS A 180 0.15 10.41 4.21
N ARG A 181 0.18 11.39 5.12
CA ARG A 181 -0.50 12.69 4.93
C ARG A 181 0.06 13.50 3.76
N SER A 182 1.37 13.41 3.48
CA SER A 182 1.94 14.07 2.31
C SER A 182 1.40 13.46 1.01
N LEU A 183 1.25 12.14 0.95
CA LEU A 183 0.59 11.44 -0.16
C LEU A 183 -0.90 11.82 -0.29
N ASP A 184 -1.64 11.93 0.81
CA ASP A 184 -3.03 12.38 0.79
C ASP A 184 -3.17 13.77 0.17
N LYS A 185 -2.30 14.71 0.57
CA LYS A 185 -2.27 16.07 0.02
C LYS A 185 -1.91 16.04 -1.46
N ARG A 186 -0.97 15.19 -1.89
CA ARG A 186 -0.66 15.01 -3.30
C ARG A 186 -1.88 14.52 -4.07
N MET A 187 -2.52 13.44 -3.62
CA MET A 187 -3.73 12.90 -4.25
C MET A 187 -4.89 13.92 -4.31
N ALA A 188 -5.03 14.78 -3.30
CA ALA A 188 -6.05 15.83 -3.27
C ALA A 188 -5.79 16.96 -4.28
N ARG A 189 -4.53 17.18 -4.66
CA ARG A 189 -4.11 18.16 -5.67
C ARG A 189 -3.98 17.56 -7.07
N SER A 190 -4.05 16.24 -7.20
CA SER A 190 -3.98 15.52 -8.48
C SER A 190 -5.38 15.38 -9.09
N PRO A 191 -5.75 16.23 -10.07
CA PRO A 191 -7.04 16.11 -10.73
C PRO A 191 -7.15 14.77 -11.46
N ILE A 192 -8.36 14.24 -11.57
CA ILE A 192 -8.63 13.08 -12.42
C ILE A 192 -8.74 13.56 -13.89
N PRO A 193 -7.89 13.06 -14.81
CA PRO A 193 -7.96 13.41 -16.22
C PRO A 193 -9.29 13.00 -16.85
N GLN A 194 -9.70 13.68 -17.91
CA GLN A 194 -10.97 13.38 -18.59
C GLN A 194 -10.99 11.95 -19.15
N GLU A 195 -9.84 11.45 -19.59
CA GLU A 195 -9.64 10.10 -20.08
C GLU A 195 -9.91 9.06 -18.99
N MET A 196 -9.41 9.30 -17.76
CA MET A 196 -9.67 8.43 -16.63
C MET A 196 -11.16 8.46 -16.23
N LYS A 197 -11.81 9.63 -16.27
CA LYS A 197 -13.26 9.73 -16.03
C LYS A 197 -14.06 8.89 -17.03
N ALA A 198 -13.73 8.97 -18.32
CA ALA A 198 -14.38 8.18 -19.36
C ALA A 198 -14.19 6.66 -19.15
N ILE A 199 -12.99 6.24 -18.70
CA ILE A 199 -12.73 4.84 -18.34
C ILE A 199 -13.60 4.42 -17.15
N LEU A 200 -13.64 5.21 -16.07
CA LEU A 200 -14.46 4.91 -14.89
C LEU A 200 -15.96 4.83 -15.22
N GLU A 201 -16.48 5.76 -16.03
CA GLU A 201 -17.85 5.74 -16.52
C GLU A 201 -18.15 4.46 -17.31
N SER A 202 -17.19 4.02 -18.14
CA SER A 202 -17.32 2.78 -18.90
C SER A 202 -17.38 1.53 -18.02
N TRP A 203 -16.88 1.61 -16.78
CA TRP A 203 -16.99 0.58 -15.75
C TRP A 203 -18.28 0.70 -14.92
N GLY A 204 -19.16 1.66 -15.24
CA GLY A 204 -20.42 1.87 -14.52
C GLY A 204 -20.31 2.83 -13.33
N VAL A 205 -19.19 3.54 -13.17
CA VAL A 205 -19.02 4.55 -12.12
C VAL A 205 -19.71 5.84 -12.54
N LYS A 206 -20.87 6.13 -11.94
CA LYS A 206 -21.71 7.29 -12.30
C LYS A 206 -21.26 8.60 -11.66
N LYS A 207 -20.53 8.52 -10.55
CA LYS A 207 -20.08 9.68 -9.80
C LYS A 207 -18.78 10.20 -10.39
N HIS A 208 -18.70 11.51 -10.56
CA HIS A 208 -17.47 12.17 -10.96
C HIS A 208 -16.68 12.60 -9.72
N TYR A 209 -15.37 12.39 -9.76
CA TYR A 209 -14.44 12.86 -8.74
C TYR A 209 -13.54 13.93 -9.37
N GLU A 210 -13.28 14.99 -8.61
CA GLU A 210 -12.45 16.10 -9.07
C GLU A 210 -10.96 15.73 -8.99
N ASN A 211 -10.58 15.00 -7.95
CA ASN A 211 -9.22 14.56 -7.69
C ASN A 211 -9.16 13.12 -7.18
N PHE A 212 -7.95 12.55 -7.17
CA PHE A 212 -7.76 11.15 -6.82
C PHE A 212 -8.08 10.87 -5.35
N TRP A 213 -7.87 11.83 -4.45
CA TRP A 213 -8.21 11.65 -3.03
C TRP A 213 -9.72 11.51 -2.80
N GLN A 214 -10.54 12.25 -3.56
CA GLN A 214 -11.99 12.09 -3.55
C GLN A 214 -12.39 10.69 -4.04
N LEU A 215 -11.74 10.15 -5.09
CA LEU A 215 -11.98 8.77 -5.55
C LEU A 215 -11.68 7.75 -4.45
N VAL A 216 -10.52 7.87 -3.79
CA VAL A 216 -10.11 6.95 -2.72
C VAL A 216 -11.03 7.02 -1.50
N THR A 217 -11.43 8.22 -1.07
CA THR A 217 -12.25 8.42 0.14
C THR A 217 -13.76 8.33 -0.10
N SER A 218 -14.17 8.16 -1.35
CA SER A 218 -15.59 8.10 -1.73
C SER A 218 -16.35 6.93 -1.13
N SER A 219 -15.65 5.83 -0.83
CA SER A 219 -16.25 4.52 -0.47
C SER A 219 -17.15 3.91 -1.56
N ASP A 220 -17.06 4.42 -2.80
CA ASP A 220 -17.86 3.94 -3.94
C ASP A 220 -17.21 2.70 -4.62
N TRP A 221 -15.97 2.37 -4.24
CA TRP A 221 -15.30 1.13 -4.59
C TRP A 221 -15.93 -0.06 -3.84
N LYS A 222 -15.86 -1.26 -4.42
CA LYS A 222 -16.38 -2.50 -3.78
C LYS A 222 -15.44 -3.06 -2.72
N TRP A 223 -14.16 -2.95 -2.97
CA TRP A 223 -13.10 -3.29 -2.04
C TRP A 223 -11.90 -2.37 -2.23
N CYS A 224 -11.15 -2.15 -1.16
CA CYS A 224 -9.90 -1.41 -1.16
C CYS A 224 -8.85 -2.19 -0.38
N VAL A 225 -7.70 -2.48 -0.99
CA VAL A 225 -6.60 -3.19 -0.32
C VAL A 225 -5.45 -2.20 -0.12
N CYS A 226 -5.09 -1.94 1.13
CA CYS A 226 -3.89 -1.18 1.48
C CYS A 226 -2.73 -2.16 1.64
N VAL A 227 -1.69 -2.00 0.82
CA VAL A 227 -0.52 -2.89 0.84
C VAL A 227 0.77 -2.11 1.03
N GLY A 228 1.77 -2.75 1.64
CA GLY A 228 3.08 -2.13 1.83
C GLY A 228 4.10 -3.04 2.47
N HIS A 229 5.37 -2.75 2.23
CA HIS A 229 6.51 -3.45 2.82
C HIS A 229 7.29 -2.52 3.75
N SER A 230 7.79 -3.04 4.88
CA SER A 230 8.62 -2.28 5.83
C SER A 230 7.93 -0.95 6.24
N LEU A 231 8.58 0.20 6.09
CA LEU A 231 8.00 1.52 6.35
C LEU A 231 6.71 1.78 5.54
N GLY A 232 6.63 1.24 4.32
CA GLY A 232 5.42 1.23 3.50
C GLY A 232 4.25 0.50 4.16
N GLY A 233 4.55 -0.58 4.87
CA GLY A 233 3.55 -1.34 5.63
C GLY A 233 2.93 -0.51 6.76
N GLY A 234 3.74 0.23 7.52
CA GLY A 234 3.22 1.13 8.57
C GLY A 234 2.29 2.22 8.02
N MET A 235 2.58 2.76 6.83
CA MET A 235 1.67 3.67 6.12
C MET A 235 0.39 2.98 5.65
N ALA A 236 0.49 1.76 5.13
CA ALA A 236 -0.64 0.98 4.68
C ALA A 236 -1.61 0.67 5.84
N SER A 237 -1.11 0.32 7.03
CA SER A 237 -1.94 0.11 8.22
C SER A 237 -2.70 1.39 8.63
N ILE A 238 -2.02 2.53 8.62
CA ILE A 238 -2.64 3.84 8.90
C ILE A 238 -3.71 4.18 7.85
N ALA A 239 -3.43 3.90 6.57
CA ALA A 239 -4.38 4.12 5.49
C ALA A 239 -5.62 3.24 5.64
N ALA A 240 -5.43 1.94 5.92
CA ALA A 240 -6.52 1.00 6.15
C ALA A 240 -7.42 1.45 7.31
N ALA A 241 -6.83 1.72 8.48
CA ALA A 241 -7.53 2.28 9.64
C ALA A 241 -8.37 3.52 9.31
N THR A 242 -7.77 4.46 8.57
CA THR A 242 -8.40 5.72 8.19
C THR A 242 -9.59 5.50 7.26
N LEU A 243 -9.46 4.60 6.29
CA LEU A 243 -10.50 4.30 5.32
C LEU A 243 -11.64 3.50 5.96
N SER A 244 -11.33 2.47 6.76
CA SER A 244 -12.34 1.65 7.46
C SER A 244 -13.24 2.49 8.36
N THR A 245 -12.66 3.46 9.06
CA THR A 245 -13.43 4.39 9.93
C THR A 245 -14.35 5.31 9.13
N ARG A 246 -14.03 5.60 7.87
CA ARG A 246 -14.86 6.43 6.99
C ARG A 246 -15.97 5.63 6.30
N THR A 247 -15.79 4.33 6.12
CA THR A 247 -16.66 3.46 5.32
C THR A 247 -17.73 2.72 6.15
N GLN A 248 -17.93 3.07 7.43
CA GLN A 248 -18.74 2.40 8.48
C GLN A 248 -20.23 2.08 8.19
N SER A 249 -20.72 2.09 6.96
CA SER A 249 -22.04 1.53 6.65
C SER A 249 -21.89 0.13 6.06
N ASP A 250 -22.67 -0.83 6.56
CA ASP A 250 -22.67 -2.25 6.17
C ASP A 250 -22.81 -2.49 4.65
N ASP A 251 -23.30 -1.51 3.90
CA ASP A 251 -23.49 -1.57 2.43
C ASP A 251 -22.35 -0.94 1.60
N LYS A 252 -21.27 -0.44 2.24
CA LYS A 252 -20.15 0.23 1.56
C LYS A 252 -18.87 -0.59 1.59
N GLY A 253 -17.96 -0.30 0.66
CA GLY A 253 -16.83 -1.16 0.32
C GLY A 253 -15.99 -1.62 1.51
N HIS A 254 -15.46 -2.84 1.40
CA HIS A 254 -14.59 -3.45 2.41
C HIS A 254 -13.13 -3.01 2.26
N VAL A 255 -12.51 -2.59 3.37
CA VAL A 255 -11.07 -2.29 3.42
C VAL A 255 -10.31 -3.51 3.92
N TYR A 256 -9.24 -3.86 3.22
CA TYR A 256 -8.29 -4.90 3.60
C TYR A 256 -6.91 -4.29 3.81
N GLU A 257 -6.16 -4.84 4.74
CA GLU A 257 -4.75 -4.52 4.93
C GLU A 257 -3.92 -5.78 4.63
N VAL A 258 -2.89 -5.63 3.80
CA VAL A 258 -1.87 -6.68 3.68
C VAL A 258 -0.47 -6.10 3.65
N VAL A 259 0.31 -6.40 4.69
CA VAL A 259 1.64 -5.82 4.88
C VAL A 259 2.71 -6.88 5.09
N VAL A 260 3.92 -6.59 4.63
CA VAL A 260 5.06 -7.51 4.69
C VAL A 260 6.19 -6.88 5.48
N GLY A 261 6.66 -7.52 6.55
CA GLY A 261 7.75 -7.01 7.38
C GLY A 261 7.51 -5.61 7.94
N ALA A 262 6.24 -5.27 8.20
CA ALA A 262 5.86 -3.94 8.67
C ALA A 262 6.19 -3.76 10.16
N PRO A 263 6.71 -2.59 10.57
CA PRO A 263 6.78 -2.22 11.98
C PRO A 263 5.38 -1.99 12.55
N ASN A 264 5.24 -2.01 13.88
CA ASN A 264 3.98 -1.64 14.50
C ASN A 264 3.66 -0.16 14.20
N ALA A 265 2.51 0.09 13.58
CA ALA A 265 2.10 1.43 13.19
C ALA A 265 1.52 2.24 14.35
N GLY A 266 1.08 1.61 15.45
CA GLY A 266 0.28 2.26 16.49
C GLY A 266 0.40 1.69 17.89
N ASN A 267 -0.25 2.37 18.83
CA ASN A 267 -0.37 1.91 20.21
C ASN A 267 -1.38 0.76 20.33
N LYS A 268 -1.60 0.26 21.54
CA LYS A 268 -2.56 -0.83 21.78
C LYS A 268 -3.98 -0.50 21.30
N ALA A 269 -4.46 0.72 21.51
CA ALA A 269 -5.80 1.12 21.06
C ALA A 269 -5.92 1.14 19.51
N PHE A 270 -4.84 1.49 18.80
CA PHE A 270 -4.79 1.33 17.35
C PHE A 270 -4.83 -0.15 16.94
N ALA A 271 -4.05 -1.02 17.60
CA ALA A 271 -4.06 -2.45 17.31
C ALA A 271 -5.43 -3.10 17.59
N ASP A 272 -6.05 -2.76 18.72
CA ASP A 272 -7.37 -3.27 19.12
C ASP A 272 -8.50 -2.77 18.17
N MET A 273 -8.32 -1.63 17.49
CA MET A 273 -9.25 -1.14 16.46
C MET A 273 -9.11 -1.92 15.14
N MET A 274 -7.93 -2.46 14.84
CA MET A 274 -7.62 -3.13 13.58
C MET A 274 -7.94 -4.63 13.59
N SER A 275 -8.23 -5.20 14.77
CA SER A 275 -8.64 -6.60 14.97
C SER A 275 -10.14 -6.78 14.86
#